data_AF-A0A7M5WR77-F1
#
_entry.id   AF-A0A7M5WR77-F1
#
_cell.length_a   1.000
_cell.length_b   1.000
_cell.length_c   1.000
_cell.angle_alpha   90.00
_cell.angle_beta   90.00
_cell.angle_gamma   90.00
#
_symmetry.space_group_name_H-M   'P 1'
#
loop_
_entity.id
_entity.type
_entity.pdbx_description
1 polymer ?
#
loop_
_entity_poly.entity_id
_entity_poly.type
_entity_poly.pdbx_seq_one_letter_code
_entity_poly.pdbx_strand_id
1 'polypeptide(L)'
;HTQQHHQHGLQGNKVQRPGTTRRSTTNSITARRLRNVTIHTLTNKMHQFLLNSLDPRTNAQYNRCLTEYTAFCKHFNIQGFPVTEHNLMLYTNFLAEHSSHKNIKVHLSAIKYHDIRFGHHTQLPPLPRLCLLIPSIKRTQGSKHVKPKRQPVTIETLTLIYKHLLASEYCAYDRQMLWTACTTAFFGFLRSSEYLSPTMQDYDPTVTLLFSDITIMESKALINIKTSKTDPFRHGCVLRLFSTNHSICPVNSLKTLCRIHHKEPGPSTRSQTDPT
;
A
#
# COMPACT_ATOMS: atom_id res chain seq x y z
N HIS A 1 42.26 -54.68 -57.94
CA HIS A 1 43.49 -54.78 -57.14
C HIS A 1 43.11 -54.66 -55.66
N THR A 2 42.89 -55.79 -54.98
CA THR A 2 43.83 -56.42 -54.00
C THR A 2 44.14 -55.46 -52.82
N GLN A 3 43.90 -55.73 -51.54
CA GLN A 3 43.91 -56.98 -50.75
C GLN A 3 43.01 -56.91 -49.51
N GLN A 4 42.50 -58.08 -49.11
CA GLN A 4 42.01 -58.43 -47.78
C GLN A 4 43.16 -58.71 -46.81
N HIS A 5 42.94 -58.61 -45.49
CA HIS A 5 43.41 -59.60 -44.49
C HIS A 5 42.67 -59.44 -43.14
N HIS A 6 41.81 -60.41 -42.80
CA HIS A 6 41.85 -61.33 -41.63
C HIS A 6 41.73 -60.70 -40.23
N GLN A 7 40.55 -60.77 -39.59
CA GLN A 7 40.07 -61.84 -38.66
C GLN A 7 40.94 -62.08 -37.42
N HIS A 8 40.36 -61.86 -36.22
CA HIS A 8 40.20 -62.88 -35.18
C HIS A 8 39.27 -62.35 -34.06
N GLY A 9 38.26 -63.14 -33.69
CA GLY A 9 37.39 -62.88 -32.55
C GLY A 9 37.98 -63.42 -31.24
N LEU A 10 37.39 -63.00 -30.11
CA LEU A 10 37.31 -63.77 -28.86
C LEU A 10 36.29 -63.12 -27.91
N GLN A 11 35.48 -63.97 -27.29
CA GLN A 11 34.43 -63.70 -26.30
C GLN A 11 34.97 -63.09 -25.01
N GLY A 12 34.16 -62.31 -24.29
CA GLY A 12 34.49 -61.97 -22.90
C GLY A 12 33.60 -60.92 -22.21
N ASN A 13 32.64 -61.44 -21.45
CA ASN A 13 32.06 -60.89 -20.22
C ASN A 13 31.27 -59.57 -20.21
N LYS A 14 29.95 -59.76 -20.10
CA LYS A 14 29.00 -58.95 -19.32
C LYS A 14 29.62 -58.45 -18.01
N VAL A 15 29.73 -57.13 -17.85
CA VAL A 15 29.66 -56.48 -16.53
C VAL A 15 28.55 -55.44 -16.59
N GLN A 16 27.39 -55.87 -16.11
CA GLN A 16 26.20 -55.05 -15.97
C GLN A 16 26.42 -54.13 -14.77
N ARG A 17 26.83 -52.87 -15.01
CA ARG A 17 26.83 -51.84 -13.97
C ARG A 17 25.36 -51.45 -13.70
N PRO A 18 24.88 -51.44 -12.44
CA PRO A 18 23.53 -51.00 -12.16
C PRO A 18 23.42 -49.52 -12.53
N GLY A 19 22.60 -49.23 -13.54
CA GLY A 19 22.15 -47.87 -13.79
C GLY A 19 21.38 -47.40 -12.56
N THR A 20 21.88 -46.33 -11.92
CA THR A 20 21.17 -45.64 -10.86
C THR A 20 19.91 -45.04 -11.46
N THR A 21 18.78 -45.74 -11.36
CA THR A 21 17.47 -45.27 -11.80
C THR A 21 17.03 -44.11 -10.93
N ARG A 22 17.49 -42.90 -11.26
CA ARG A 22 17.05 -41.64 -10.66
C ARG A 22 15.77 -41.15 -11.36
N ARG A 23 14.74 -42.01 -11.44
CA ARG A 23 13.42 -41.70 -12.01
C ARG A 23 12.33 -42.47 -11.27
N SER A 24 11.77 -41.90 -10.19
CA SER A 24 10.40 -42.23 -9.72
C SER A 24 9.90 -41.43 -8.50
N THR A 25 10.75 -40.70 -7.78
CA THR A 25 10.32 -39.98 -6.56
C THR A 25 9.61 -38.64 -6.81
N THR A 26 9.85 -37.97 -7.94
CA THR A 26 9.18 -36.70 -8.28
C THR A 26 7.72 -36.87 -8.67
N ASN A 27 7.35 -37.96 -9.35
CA ASN A 27 5.96 -38.22 -9.75
C ASN A 27 5.05 -38.51 -8.56
N SER A 28 5.56 -39.14 -7.49
CA SER A 28 4.76 -39.50 -6.32
C SER A 28 4.45 -38.30 -5.42
N ILE A 29 5.38 -37.35 -5.29
CA ILE A 29 5.19 -36.10 -4.52
C ILE A 29 4.18 -35.19 -5.22
N THR A 30 4.29 -35.03 -6.53
CA THR A 30 3.35 -34.21 -7.32
C THR A 30 1.95 -34.80 -7.30
N ALA A 31 1.80 -36.11 -7.52
CA ALA A 31 0.51 -36.79 -7.40
C ALA A 31 -0.08 -36.72 -5.97
N ARG A 32 0.76 -36.68 -4.93
CA ARG A 32 0.33 -36.46 -3.54
C ARG A 32 -0.15 -35.02 -3.30
N ARG A 33 0.49 -34.02 -3.90
CA ARG A 33 0.07 -32.61 -3.81
C ARG A 33 -1.25 -32.34 -4.54
N LEU A 34 -1.50 -33.02 -5.66
CA LEU A 34 -2.73 -32.86 -6.44
C LEU A 34 -3.95 -33.56 -5.82
N ARG A 35 -3.74 -34.63 -5.03
CA ARG A 35 -4.83 -35.43 -4.44
C ARG A 35 -5.81 -34.64 -3.57
N ASN A 36 -5.37 -33.53 -2.97
CA ASN A 36 -6.19 -32.71 -2.07
C ASN A 36 -6.55 -31.33 -2.67
N VAL A 37 -6.31 -31.12 -3.96
CA VAL A 37 -6.53 -29.83 -4.64
C VAL A 37 -7.65 -29.99 -5.65
N THR A 38 -8.75 -29.25 -5.45
CA THR A 38 -9.84 -29.18 -6.43
C THR A 38 -9.68 -27.94 -7.31
N ILE A 39 -10.21 -27.98 -8.53
CA ILE A 39 -10.26 -26.81 -9.42
C ILE A 39 -10.93 -25.64 -8.70
N HIS A 40 -12.01 -25.88 -7.95
CA HIS A 40 -12.66 -24.85 -7.14
C HIS A 40 -11.71 -24.18 -6.13
N THR A 41 -10.89 -24.95 -5.40
CA THR A 41 -9.91 -24.36 -4.47
C THR A 41 -8.84 -23.53 -5.19
N LEU A 42 -8.45 -23.94 -6.39
CA LEU A 42 -7.51 -23.19 -7.23
C LEU A 42 -8.14 -21.89 -7.77
N THR A 43 -9.38 -21.95 -8.24
CA THR A 43 -10.12 -20.78 -8.74
C THR A 43 -10.31 -19.74 -7.63
N ASN A 44 -10.66 -20.18 -6.42
CA ASN A 44 -10.79 -19.28 -5.28
C ASN A 44 -9.45 -18.61 -4.93
N LYS A 45 -8.35 -19.38 -4.88
CA LYS A 45 -7.01 -18.83 -4.64
C LYS A 45 -6.59 -17.86 -5.74
N MET A 46 -6.87 -18.19 -7.00
CA MET A 46 -6.62 -17.31 -8.13
C MET A 46 -7.36 -15.98 -7.98
N HIS A 47 -8.65 -16.01 -7.62
CA HIS A 47 -9.42 -14.79 -7.39
C HIS A 47 -8.84 -13.96 -6.23
N GLN A 48 -8.43 -14.60 -5.14
CA GLN A 48 -7.77 -13.93 -4.01
C GLN A 48 -6.44 -13.30 -4.41
N PHE A 49 -5.61 -13.98 -5.21
CA PHE A 49 -4.36 -13.39 -5.70
C PHE A 49 -4.60 -12.20 -6.64
N LEU A 50 -5.62 -12.27 -7.48
CA LEU A 50 -6.00 -11.14 -8.33
C LEU A 50 -6.51 -9.95 -7.52
N LEU A 51 -7.27 -10.18 -6.44
CA LEU A 51 -7.69 -9.13 -5.51
C LEU A 51 -6.51 -8.48 -4.80
N ASN A 52 -5.52 -9.29 -4.42
CA ASN A 52 -4.30 -8.86 -3.72
C ASN A 52 -3.22 -8.29 -4.65
N SER A 53 -3.48 -8.19 -5.96
CA SER A 53 -2.56 -7.59 -6.92
C SER A 53 -2.35 -6.08 -6.70
N LEU A 54 -3.24 -5.44 -5.94
CA LEU A 54 -3.16 -4.04 -5.55
C LEU A 54 -3.19 -3.90 -4.02
N ASP A 55 -2.46 -2.93 -3.48
CA ASP A 55 -2.61 -2.50 -2.08
C ASP A 55 -4.08 -2.12 -1.80
N PRO A 56 -4.63 -2.45 -0.62
CA PRO A 56 -6.03 -2.19 -0.29
C PRO A 56 -6.50 -0.76 -0.56
N ARG A 57 -5.66 0.26 -0.33
CA ARG A 57 -6.02 1.66 -0.61
C ARG A 57 -6.12 1.95 -2.10
N THR A 58 -5.26 1.32 -2.90
CA THR A 58 -5.29 1.45 -4.36
C THR A 58 -6.48 0.71 -4.94
N ASN A 59 -6.80 -0.47 -4.41
CA ASN A 59 -7.99 -1.23 -4.75
C ASN A 59 -9.27 -0.43 -4.43
N ALA A 60 -9.36 0.16 -3.23
CA ALA A 60 -10.47 1.03 -2.85
C ALA A 60 -10.62 2.26 -3.79
N GLN A 61 -9.52 2.92 -4.13
CA GLN A 61 -9.53 4.02 -5.10
C GLN A 61 -10.02 3.56 -6.48
N TYR A 62 -9.57 2.40 -6.95
CA TYR A 62 -9.95 1.87 -8.26
C TYR A 62 -11.43 1.48 -8.30
N ASN A 63 -11.93 0.84 -7.23
CA ASN A 63 -13.35 0.54 -7.09
C ASN A 63 -14.20 1.82 -7.09
N ARG A 64 -13.75 2.89 -6.41
CA ARG A 64 -14.43 4.19 -6.45
C ARG A 64 -14.51 4.74 -7.88
N CYS A 65 -13.39 4.71 -8.61
CA CYS A 65 -13.35 5.12 -10.01
C CYS A 65 -14.26 4.25 -10.90
N LEU A 66 -14.32 2.93 -10.65
CA LEU A 66 -15.22 2.03 -11.37
C LEU A 66 -16.69 2.37 -11.09
N THR A 67 -17.07 2.59 -9.83
CA THR A 67 -18.45 2.97 -9.48
C THR A 67 -18.88 4.22 -10.24
N GLU A 68 -18.02 5.24 -10.27
CA GLU A 68 -18.30 6.48 -10.99
C GLU A 68 -18.40 6.26 -12.51
N TYR A 69 -17.49 5.47 -13.10
CA TYR A 69 -17.54 5.12 -14.51
C TYR A 69 -18.81 4.33 -14.88
N THR A 70 -19.19 3.35 -14.06
CA THR A 70 -20.40 2.55 -14.29
C THR A 70 -21.66 3.39 -14.15
N ALA A 71 -21.70 4.35 -13.23
CA ALA A 71 -22.80 5.31 -13.12
C ALA A 71 -22.92 6.19 -14.36
N PHE A 72 -21.79 6.70 -14.87
CA PHE A 72 -21.73 7.43 -16.14
C PHE A 72 -22.26 6.57 -17.31
N CYS A 73 -21.77 5.34 -17.45
CA CYS A 73 -22.22 4.42 -18.50
C CYS A 73 -23.72 4.13 -18.42
N LYS A 74 -24.26 3.89 -17.22
CA LYS A 74 -25.70 3.68 -17.00
C LYS A 74 -26.51 4.91 -17.38
N HIS A 75 -26.07 6.10 -16.99
CA HIS A 75 -26.78 7.34 -17.27
C HIS A 75 -26.92 7.62 -18.78
N PHE A 76 -25.86 7.38 -19.55
CA PHE A 76 -25.85 7.60 -21.00
C PHE A 76 -26.23 6.35 -21.82
N ASN A 77 -26.65 5.26 -21.16
CA ASN A 77 -26.96 3.98 -21.78
C ASN A 77 -25.82 3.43 -22.68
N ILE A 78 -24.58 3.58 -22.21
CA ILE A 78 -23.36 3.14 -22.89
C ILE A 78 -22.93 1.79 -22.31
N GLN A 79 -22.56 0.85 -23.19
CA GLN A 79 -21.89 -0.38 -22.77
C GLN A 79 -20.48 -0.06 -22.24
N GLY A 80 -20.27 -0.14 -20.93
CA GLY A 80 -19.00 0.23 -20.29
C GLY A 80 -17.83 -0.72 -20.55
N PHE A 81 -18.12 -2.00 -20.81
CA PHE A 81 -17.11 -3.02 -21.07
C PHE A 81 -17.55 -4.00 -22.18
N PRO A 82 -16.66 -4.50 -23.06
CA PRO A 82 -15.24 -4.16 -23.18
C PRO A 82 -15.00 -2.68 -23.49
N VAL A 83 -13.90 -2.13 -22.98
CA VAL A 83 -13.66 -0.69 -23.04
C VAL A 83 -13.28 -0.27 -24.46
N THR A 84 -14.00 0.71 -25.01
CA THR A 84 -13.69 1.32 -26.30
C THR A 84 -13.01 2.67 -26.12
N GLU A 85 -12.19 3.07 -27.11
CA GLU A 85 -11.57 4.40 -27.10
C GLU A 85 -12.61 5.53 -27.01
N HIS A 86 -13.70 5.40 -27.75
CA HIS A 86 -14.77 6.41 -27.77
C HIS A 86 -15.41 6.58 -26.39
N ASN A 87 -15.72 5.48 -25.69
CA ASN A 87 -16.32 5.54 -24.35
C ASN A 87 -15.38 6.19 -23.34
N LEU A 88 -14.07 5.88 -23.42
CA LEU A 88 -13.06 6.52 -22.58
C LEU A 88 -12.92 8.01 -22.88
N MET A 89 -12.99 8.42 -24.15
CA MET A 89 -12.94 9.83 -24.52
C MET A 89 -14.14 10.61 -23.96
N LEU A 90 -15.36 10.07 -24.10
CA LEU A 90 -16.57 10.67 -23.54
C LEU A 90 -16.46 10.81 -22.02
N TYR A 91 -16.07 9.74 -21.34
CA TYR A 91 -15.91 9.75 -19.88
C TYR A 91 -14.79 10.70 -19.43
N THR A 92 -13.67 10.74 -20.15
CA THR A 92 -12.56 11.65 -19.87
C THR A 92 -12.98 13.11 -20.04
N ASN A 93 -13.82 13.40 -21.04
CA ASN A 93 -14.38 14.73 -21.24
C ASN A 93 -15.35 15.12 -20.11
N PHE A 94 -16.23 14.19 -19.71
CA PHE A 94 -17.11 14.38 -18.55
C PHE A 94 -16.31 14.68 -17.27
N LEU A 95 -15.23 13.93 -17.02
CA LEU A 95 -14.35 14.18 -15.88
C LEU A 95 -13.63 15.53 -15.97
N ALA A 96 -13.29 16.00 -17.18
CA ALA A 96 -12.52 17.23 -17.36
C ALA A 96 -13.18 18.47 -16.76
N GLU A 97 -14.50 18.47 -16.62
CA GLU A 97 -15.28 19.56 -16.02
C GLU A 97 -14.98 19.77 -14.53
N HIS A 98 -14.75 18.68 -13.79
CA HIS A 98 -14.71 18.68 -12.33
C HIS A 98 -13.53 17.93 -11.72
N SER A 99 -12.68 17.29 -12.54
CA SER A 99 -11.51 16.53 -12.09
C SER A 99 -10.21 17.04 -12.69
N SER A 100 -9.17 17.09 -11.86
CA SER A 100 -7.81 17.40 -12.32
C SER A 100 -7.29 16.36 -13.32
N HIS A 101 -6.45 16.78 -14.26
CA HIS A 101 -5.69 15.89 -15.15
C HIS A 101 -5.06 14.67 -14.44
N LYS A 102 -4.49 14.87 -13.24
CA LYS A 102 -3.91 13.78 -12.45
C LYS A 102 -4.95 12.75 -12.04
N ASN A 103 -6.13 13.21 -11.60
CA ASN A 103 -7.23 12.31 -11.21
C ASN A 103 -7.80 11.57 -12.43
N ILE A 104 -7.95 12.23 -13.58
CA ILE A 104 -8.40 11.60 -14.83
C ILE A 104 -7.51 10.38 -15.17
N LYS A 105 -6.19 10.51 -15.08
CA LYS A 105 -5.27 9.39 -15.30
C LYS A 105 -5.47 8.24 -14.32
N VAL A 106 -5.84 8.51 -13.08
CA VAL A 106 -6.16 7.49 -12.07
C VAL A 106 -7.43 6.74 -12.48
N HIS A 107 -8.47 7.45 -12.91
CA HIS A 107 -9.70 6.82 -13.40
C HIS A 107 -9.43 5.91 -14.60
N LEU A 108 -8.65 6.38 -15.59
CA LEU A 108 -8.29 5.57 -16.76
C LEU A 108 -7.48 4.33 -16.39
N SER A 109 -6.56 4.45 -15.42
CA SER A 109 -5.78 3.32 -14.91
C SER A 109 -6.67 2.31 -14.20
N ALA A 110 -7.65 2.78 -13.42
CA ALA A 110 -8.62 1.93 -12.75
C ALA A 110 -9.52 1.19 -13.75
N ILE A 111 -10.06 1.89 -14.75
CA ILE A 111 -10.90 1.28 -15.79
C ILE A 111 -10.11 0.23 -16.57
N LYS A 112 -8.87 0.54 -16.97
CA LYS A 112 -7.95 -0.42 -17.60
C LYS A 112 -7.74 -1.66 -16.72
N TYR A 113 -7.48 -1.47 -15.43
CA TYR A 113 -7.30 -2.57 -14.49
C TYR A 113 -8.54 -3.46 -14.41
N HIS A 114 -9.73 -2.87 -14.34
CA HIS A 114 -10.98 -3.63 -14.28
C HIS A 114 -11.29 -4.36 -15.59
N ASP A 115 -11.04 -3.74 -16.74
CA ASP A 115 -11.22 -4.39 -18.05
C ASP A 115 -10.34 -5.64 -18.20
N ILE A 116 -9.08 -5.56 -17.76
CA ILE A 116 -8.17 -6.71 -17.69
C ILE A 116 -8.68 -7.75 -16.69
N ARG A 117 -9.11 -7.31 -15.50
CA ARG A 117 -9.59 -8.21 -14.43
C ARG A 117 -10.89 -8.94 -14.81
N PHE A 118 -11.74 -8.35 -15.64
CA PHE A 118 -12.94 -9.00 -16.19
C PHE A 118 -12.62 -9.96 -17.34
N GLY A 119 -11.38 -9.98 -17.83
CA GLY A 119 -10.93 -10.93 -18.85
C GLY A 119 -11.26 -10.51 -20.28
N HIS A 120 -11.60 -9.25 -20.54
CA HIS A 120 -11.93 -8.79 -21.90
C HIS A 120 -10.68 -8.64 -22.78
N HIS A 121 -9.60 -8.08 -22.24
CA HIS A 121 -8.39 -7.80 -23.02
C HIS A 121 -7.11 -8.04 -22.20
N THR A 122 -6.12 -8.73 -22.78
CA THR A 122 -4.77 -8.87 -22.23
C THR A 122 -3.97 -7.57 -22.34
N GLN A 123 -4.28 -6.76 -23.37
CA GLN A 123 -3.81 -5.39 -23.58
C GLN A 123 -4.96 -4.58 -24.21
N LEU A 124 -5.21 -3.37 -23.72
CA LEU A 124 -6.19 -2.47 -24.36
C LEU A 124 -5.76 -2.22 -25.82
N PRO A 125 -6.72 -2.12 -26.76
CA PRO A 125 -6.40 -1.71 -28.13
C PRO A 125 -5.71 -0.34 -28.14
N PRO A 126 -4.93 0.00 -29.18
CA PRO A 126 -4.33 1.33 -29.29
C PRO A 126 -5.37 2.44 -29.10
N LEU A 127 -5.07 3.43 -28.25
CA LEU A 127 -5.95 4.56 -27.94
C LEU A 127 -5.33 5.91 -28.40
N PRO A 128 -5.05 6.09 -29.71
CA PRO A 128 -4.32 7.26 -30.21
C PRO A 128 -5.06 8.58 -29.98
N ARG A 129 -6.38 8.62 -30.14
CA ARG A 129 -7.20 9.81 -29.91
C ARG A 129 -7.27 10.15 -28.43
N LEU A 130 -7.36 9.15 -27.55
CA LEU A 130 -7.31 9.37 -26.10
C LEU A 130 -5.94 9.92 -25.68
N CYS A 131 -4.85 9.43 -26.28
CA CYS A 131 -3.50 9.94 -26.08
C CYS A 131 -3.35 11.42 -26.48
N LEU A 132 -4.12 11.90 -27.46
CA LEU A 132 -4.18 13.32 -27.82
C LEU A 132 -5.09 14.12 -26.90
N LEU A 133 -6.23 13.54 -26.49
CA LEU A 133 -7.23 14.20 -25.65
C LEU A 133 -6.69 14.54 -24.26
N ILE A 134 -6.00 13.61 -23.60
CA ILE A 134 -5.52 13.76 -22.22
C ILE A 134 -4.56 14.97 -22.06
N PRO A 135 -3.53 15.15 -22.91
CA PRO A 135 -2.70 16.36 -22.92
C PRO A 135 -3.49 17.63 -23.27
N SER A 136 -4.43 17.55 -24.20
CA SER A 136 -5.26 18.71 -24.56
C SER A 136 -6.09 19.20 -23.39
N ILE A 137 -6.74 18.30 -22.64
CA ILE A 137 -7.44 18.64 -21.38
C ILE A 137 -6.49 19.30 -20.39
N LYS A 138 -5.26 18.79 -20.24
CA LYS A 138 -4.26 19.40 -19.34
C LYS A 138 -3.97 20.86 -19.73
N ARG A 139 -3.85 21.15 -21.02
CA ARG A 139 -3.60 22.52 -21.52
C ARG A 139 -4.80 23.41 -21.28
N THR A 140 -6.01 22.93 -21.57
CA THR A 140 -7.26 23.68 -21.37
C THR A 140 -7.53 23.97 -19.89
N GLN A 141 -7.27 23.02 -19.00
CA GLN A 141 -7.44 23.21 -17.56
C GLN A 141 -6.42 24.19 -16.96
N GLY A 142 -5.26 24.37 -17.60
CA GLY A 142 -4.21 25.27 -17.14
C GLY A 142 -3.87 25.08 -15.66
N SER A 143 -3.91 26.18 -14.90
CA SER A 143 -3.64 26.21 -13.46
C SER A 143 -4.85 25.94 -12.56
N LYS A 144 -6.06 25.70 -13.11
CA LYS A 144 -7.32 25.54 -12.37
C LYS A 144 -7.23 24.51 -11.23
N HIS A 145 -6.45 23.45 -11.43
CA HIS A 145 -6.28 22.37 -10.46
C HIS A 145 -4.86 22.27 -9.86
N VAL A 146 -4.02 23.29 -10.04
CA VAL A 146 -2.69 23.31 -9.44
C VAL A 146 -2.84 23.52 -7.94
N LYS A 147 -2.38 22.53 -7.16
CA LYS A 147 -2.36 22.64 -5.71
C LYS A 147 -1.27 23.63 -5.30
N PRO A 148 -1.50 24.48 -4.28
CA PRO A 148 -0.46 25.29 -3.69
C PRO A 148 0.72 24.42 -3.27
N LYS A 149 1.94 24.94 -3.44
CA LYS A 149 3.14 24.26 -2.95
C LYS A 149 3.03 24.14 -1.43
N ARG A 150 3.16 22.92 -0.91
CA ARG A 150 3.22 22.68 0.54
C ARG A 150 4.47 23.38 1.08
N GLN A 151 4.28 24.25 2.06
CA GLN A 151 5.39 24.88 2.77
C GLN A 151 6.06 23.86 3.70
N PRO A 152 7.38 23.95 3.91
CA PRO A 152 8.05 23.13 4.91
C PRO A 152 7.51 23.48 6.30
N VAL A 153 7.34 22.47 7.15
CA VAL A 153 7.14 22.71 8.57
C VAL A 153 8.49 23.17 9.13
N THR A 154 8.50 24.24 9.93
CA THR A 154 9.70 24.79 10.54
C THR A 154 9.62 24.76 12.07
N ILE A 155 10.72 25.09 12.75
CA ILE A 155 10.76 25.21 14.22
C ILE A 155 9.83 26.33 14.70
N GLU A 156 9.72 27.42 13.96
CA GLU A 156 8.80 28.53 14.24
C GLU A 156 7.34 28.06 14.10
N THR A 157 7.07 27.24 13.08
CA THR A 157 5.75 26.62 12.88
C THR A 157 5.38 25.72 14.07
N LEU A 158 6.31 24.89 14.54
CA LEU A 158 6.11 24.06 15.74
C LEU A 158 5.89 24.91 17.00
N THR A 159 6.65 25.99 17.16
CA THR A 159 6.49 26.91 18.29
C THR A 159 5.10 27.54 18.29
N LEU A 160 4.59 27.92 17.13
CA LEU A 160 3.24 28.46 16.97
C LEU A 160 2.18 27.41 17.32
N ILE A 161 2.33 26.17 16.83
CA ILE A 161 1.44 25.04 17.17
C ILE A 161 1.42 24.84 18.68
N TYR A 162 2.58 24.83 19.35
CA TYR A 162 2.66 24.66 20.80
C TYR A 162 1.89 25.76 21.55
N LYS A 163 2.06 27.03 21.15
CA LYS A 163 1.32 28.16 21.75
C LYS A 163 -0.19 28.01 21.59
N HIS A 164 -0.66 27.60 20.41
CA HIS A 164 -2.09 27.36 20.18
C HIS A 164 -2.62 26.18 20.99
N LEU A 165 -1.84 25.11 21.15
CA LEU A 165 -2.22 24.00 22.02
C LEU A 165 -2.36 24.46 23.47
N LEU A 166 -1.43 25.28 24.00
CA LEU A 166 -1.53 25.82 25.35
C LEU A 166 -2.77 26.70 25.57
N ALA A 167 -3.19 27.46 24.56
CA ALA A 167 -4.37 28.32 24.62
C ALA A 167 -5.69 27.58 24.32
N SER A 168 -5.64 26.30 23.94
CA SER A 168 -6.82 25.51 23.57
C SER A 168 -7.56 24.94 24.78
N GLU A 169 -8.85 24.66 24.58
CA GLU A 169 -9.74 24.03 25.59
C GLU A 169 -9.50 22.52 25.77
N TYR A 170 -8.58 21.91 25.00
CA TYR A 170 -8.25 20.50 25.13
C TYR A 170 -7.76 20.17 26.53
N CYS A 171 -8.05 18.95 27.02
CA CYS A 171 -7.53 18.52 28.32
C CYS A 171 -5.99 18.44 28.31
N ALA A 172 -5.37 18.45 29.49
CA ALA A 172 -3.91 18.45 29.60
C ALA A 172 -3.26 17.24 28.90
N TYR A 173 -3.89 16.07 28.98
CA TYR A 173 -3.45 14.86 28.30
C TYR A 173 -3.46 15.04 26.76
N ASP A 174 -4.57 15.51 26.18
CA ASP A 174 -4.71 15.65 24.73
C ASP A 174 -3.75 16.70 24.16
N ARG A 175 -3.56 17.83 24.86
CA ARG A 175 -2.55 18.84 24.49
C ARG A 175 -1.16 18.23 24.43
N GLN A 176 -0.78 17.45 25.45
CA GLN A 176 0.52 16.80 25.50
C GLN A 176 0.66 15.71 24.44
N MET A 177 -0.40 14.95 24.17
CA MET A 177 -0.42 13.92 23.15
C MET A 177 -0.23 14.52 21.76
N LEU A 178 -1.00 15.57 21.42
CA LEU A 178 -0.88 16.30 20.15
C LEU A 178 0.51 16.93 19.99
N TRP A 179 1.03 17.57 21.04
CA TRP A 179 2.37 18.14 21.01
C TRP A 179 3.46 17.08 20.76
N THR A 180 3.34 15.94 21.45
CA THR A 180 4.26 14.81 21.29
C THR A 180 4.17 14.21 19.90
N ALA A 181 2.97 14.08 19.34
CA ALA A 181 2.76 13.64 17.96
C ALA A 181 3.44 14.58 16.96
N CYS A 182 3.24 15.91 17.08
CA CYS A 182 3.84 16.90 16.20
C CYS A 182 5.38 16.89 16.25
N THR A 183 5.96 16.88 17.45
CA THR A 183 7.42 16.87 17.62
C THR A 183 8.04 15.56 17.14
N THR A 184 7.43 14.42 17.49
CA THR A 184 7.89 13.09 17.03
C THR A 184 7.85 13.00 15.51
N ALA A 185 6.77 13.44 14.86
CA ALA A 185 6.66 13.41 13.41
C ALA A 185 7.66 14.33 12.72
N PHE A 186 7.91 15.52 13.29
CA PHE A 186 8.88 16.48 12.73
C PHE A 186 10.32 15.96 12.79
N PHE A 187 10.78 15.53 13.97
CA PHE A 187 12.16 15.03 14.13
C PHE A 187 12.35 13.63 13.56
N GLY A 188 11.28 12.84 13.49
CA GLY A 188 11.30 11.49 12.94
C GLY A 188 11.03 11.43 11.43
N PHE A 189 10.69 12.55 10.79
CA PHE A 189 10.23 12.62 9.40
C PHE A 189 9.12 11.62 9.07
N LEU A 190 8.23 11.38 10.04
CA LEU A 190 7.20 10.35 9.94
C LEU A 190 6.04 10.81 9.06
N ARG A 191 5.49 9.86 8.30
CA ARG A 191 4.18 10.01 7.65
C ARG A 191 3.09 9.77 8.68
N SER A 192 1.95 10.43 8.55
CA SER A 192 0.80 10.23 9.45
C SER A 192 0.41 8.76 9.58
N SER A 193 0.46 7.99 8.48
CA SER A 193 0.13 6.56 8.49
C SER A 193 1.11 5.65 9.25
N GLU A 194 2.26 6.18 9.70
CA GLU A 194 3.28 5.40 10.43
C GLU A 194 3.08 5.49 11.95
N TYR A 195 2.32 6.48 12.45
CA TYR A 195 2.13 6.71 13.88
C TYR A 195 0.70 7.07 14.30
N LEU A 196 -0.21 7.29 13.35
CA LEU A 196 -1.64 7.52 13.60
C LEU A 196 -2.48 6.37 13.01
N SER A 197 -3.62 6.11 13.63
CA SER A 197 -4.62 5.21 13.06
C SER A 197 -5.23 5.81 11.77
N PRO A 198 -5.65 4.98 10.79
CA PRO A 198 -6.27 5.47 9.57
C PRO A 198 -7.59 6.21 9.81
N THR A 199 -8.37 5.77 10.81
CA THR A 199 -9.63 6.38 11.23
C THR A 199 -9.75 6.34 12.75
N MET A 200 -10.78 7.00 13.30
CA MET A 200 -11.06 6.96 14.74
C MET A 200 -11.56 5.60 15.23
N GLN A 201 -12.11 4.78 14.33
CA GLN A 201 -12.74 3.49 14.66
C GLN A 201 -11.83 2.30 14.28
N ASP A 202 -10.88 2.51 13.38
CA ASP A 202 -9.95 1.47 12.92
C ASP A 202 -8.67 1.47 13.76
N TYR A 203 -8.68 0.70 14.85
CA TYR A 203 -7.51 0.42 15.66
C TYR A 203 -7.03 -1.02 15.43
N ASP A 204 -5.81 -1.17 14.94
CA ASP A 204 -5.12 -2.46 14.82
C ASP A 204 -3.81 -2.41 15.62
N PRO A 205 -3.67 -3.15 16.73
CA PRO A 205 -2.46 -3.12 17.55
C PRO A 205 -1.22 -3.66 16.83
N THR A 206 -1.38 -4.35 15.69
CA THR A 206 -0.26 -4.85 14.87
C THR A 206 0.27 -3.81 13.87
N VAL A 207 -0.47 -2.72 13.65
CA VAL A 207 -0.14 -1.67 12.67
C VAL A 207 0.00 -0.31 13.34
N THR A 208 -0.89 0.01 14.28
CA THR A 208 -0.90 1.28 15.01
C THR A 208 0.24 1.33 16.03
N LEU A 209 0.87 2.51 16.14
CA LEU A 209 1.92 2.77 17.12
C LEU A 209 1.33 2.80 18.53
N LEU A 210 1.93 2.04 19.44
CA LEU A 210 1.52 1.91 20.84
C LEU A 210 2.61 2.44 21.78
N PHE A 211 2.23 2.74 23.02
CA PHE A 211 3.21 3.08 24.05
C PHE A 211 4.22 1.96 24.31
N SER A 212 3.82 0.69 24.14
CA SER A 212 4.73 -0.47 24.25
C SER A 212 5.83 -0.48 23.19
N ASP A 213 5.64 0.24 22.08
CA ASP A 213 6.62 0.35 21.00
C ASP A 213 7.64 1.47 21.26
N ILE A 214 7.49 2.21 22.37
CA ILE A 214 8.31 3.37 22.71
C ILE A 214 9.21 3.01 23.90
N THR A 215 10.52 3.05 23.69
CA THR A 215 11.52 2.93 24.75
C THR A 215 12.20 4.28 24.97
N ILE A 216 12.02 4.86 26.15
CA ILE A 216 12.58 6.17 26.49
C ILE A 216 13.80 5.98 27.38
N MET A 217 14.89 6.65 27.02
CA MET A 217 16.13 6.72 27.79
C MET A 217 16.43 8.17 28.19
N GLU A 218 17.57 8.41 28.84
CA GLU A 218 17.92 9.74 29.31
C GLU A 218 18.09 10.76 28.16
N SER A 219 18.88 10.43 27.14
CA SER A 219 19.21 11.33 26.03
C SER A 219 18.57 10.94 24.69
N LYS A 220 17.81 9.84 24.64
CA LYS A 220 17.22 9.33 23.39
C LYS A 220 15.90 8.61 23.64
N ALA A 221 15.10 8.50 22.59
CA ALA A 221 13.91 7.64 22.52
C ALA A 221 14.02 6.73 21.30
N LEU A 222 13.63 5.47 21.46
CA LEU A 222 13.51 4.48 20.40
C LEU A 222 12.03 4.22 20.16
N ILE A 223 11.60 4.28 18.90
CA ILE A 223 10.21 4.06 18.50
C ILE A 223 10.21 2.96 17.46
N ASN A 224 9.53 1.84 17.75
CA ASN A 224 9.38 0.75 16.81
C ASN A 224 8.20 1.02 15.86
N ILE A 225 8.51 1.45 14.64
CA ILE A 225 7.52 1.67 13.58
C ILE A 225 7.20 0.32 12.95
N LYS A 226 5.99 -0.19 13.19
CA LYS A 226 5.58 -1.54 12.77
C LYS A 226 5.40 -1.69 11.26
N THR A 227 4.96 -0.62 10.61
CA THR A 227 4.66 -0.66 9.17
C THR A 227 5.04 0.64 8.49
N SER A 228 5.42 0.55 7.23
CA SER A 228 5.57 1.71 6.35
C SER A 228 5.02 1.40 4.97
N LYS A 229 4.72 2.44 4.18
CA LYS A 229 4.20 2.25 2.83
C LYS A 229 5.17 1.46 1.91
N THR A 230 6.47 1.54 2.17
CA THR A 230 7.53 0.89 1.38
C THR A 230 7.95 -0.47 1.93
N ASP A 231 7.27 -0.96 2.98
CA ASP A 231 7.58 -2.23 3.63
C ASP A 231 6.47 -3.27 3.35
N PRO A 232 6.51 -3.95 2.18
CA PRO A 232 5.49 -4.92 1.80
C PRO A 232 5.47 -6.15 2.72
N PHE A 233 6.55 -6.39 3.46
CA PHE A 233 6.71 -7.54 4.36
C PHE A 233 6.46 -7.19 5.83
N ARG A 234 6.23 -5.92 6.15
CA ARG A 234 5.96 -5.42 7.52
C ARG A 234 7.06 -5.81 8.52
N HIS A 235 8.33 -5.74 8.12
CA HIS A 235 9.45 -5.91 9.03
C HIS A 235 9.56 -4.77 10.06
N GLY A 236 9.04 -3.60 9.72
CA GLY A 236 9.13 -2.40 10.54
C GLY A 236 10.53 -1.78 10.57
N CYS A 237 10.69 -0.71 11.34
CA CYS A 237 11.98 -0.08 11.59
C CYS A 237 12.03 0.60 12.97
N VAL A 238 13.22 0.69 13.56
CA VAL A 238 13.42 1.42 14.81
C VAL A 238 13.86 2.85 14.50
N LEU A 239 12.97 3.81 14.72
CA LEU A 239 13.28 5.23 14.69
C LEU A 239 14.01 5.63 15.97
N ARG A 240 15.09 6.41 15.82
CA ARG A 240 15.87 6.94 16.94
C ARG A 240 15.73 8.45 17.00
N LEU A 241 15.22 8.95 18.12
CA LEU A 241 15.12 10.39 18.40
C LEU A 241 16.10 10.74 19.51
N PHE A 242 16.78 11.86 19.37
CA PHE A 242 17.76 12.35 20.34
C PHE A 242 17.27 13.62 21.01
N SER A 243 17.70 13.85 22.25
CA SER A 243 17.45 15.10 22.95
C SER A 243 18.13 16.23 22.21
N THR A 244 17.39 17.31 21.96
CA THR A 244 17.91 18.51 21.29
C THR A 244 18.47 19.53 22.28
N ASN A 245 18.24 19.36 23.59
CA ASN A 245 18.57 20.33 24.65
C ASN A 245 18.04 21.77 24.38
N HIS A 246 17.03 21.88 23.52
CA HIS A 246 16.31 23.11 23.20
C HIS A 246 14.88 23.06 23.75
N SER A 247 14.17 24.19 23.66
CA SER A 247 12.76 24.31 24.08
C SER A 247 11.85 23.29 23.39
N ILE A 248 12.16 22.95 22.14
CA ILE A 248 11.45 21.91 21.38
C ILE A 248 12.34 20.67 21.34
N CYS A 249 11.99 19.69 22.18
CA CYS A 249 12.71 18.43 22.30
C CYS A 249 11.72 17.25 22.23
N PRO A 250 11.86 16.34 21.24
CA PRO A 250 10.94 15.20 21.10
C PRO A 250 11.07 14.23 22.28
N VAL A 251 12.28 14.03 22.81
CA VAL A 251 12.52 13.13 23.95
C VAL A 251 11.84 13.65 25.22
N ASN A 252 11.92 14.96 25.49
CA ASN A 252 11.25 15.57 26.64
C ASN A 252 9.72 15.50 26.50
N SER A 253 9.20 15.75 25.29
CA SER A 253 7.77 15.61 25.01
C SER A 253 7.27 14.19 25.26
N LEU A 254 8.00 13.18 24.77
CA LEU A 254 7.70 11.76 24.98
C LEU A 254 7.75 11.37 26.46
N LYS A 255 8.76 11.84 27.20
CA LYS A 255 8.87 11.62 28.66
C LYS A 255 7.66 12.16 29.40
N THR A 256 7.25 13.40 29.10
CA THR A 256 6.09 14.03 29.73
C THR A 256 4.81 13.28 29.40
N LEU A 257 4.59 12.92 28.14
CA LEU A 257 3.41 12.15 27.73
C LEU A 257 3.34 10.79 28.45
N CYS A 258 4.45 10.05 28.47
CA CYS A 258 4.49 8.77 29.16
C CYS A 258 4.20 8.92 30.65
N ARG A 259 4.75 9.92 31.34
CA ARG A 259 4.47 10.17 32.76
C ARG A 259 2.99 10.45 33.04
N ILE A 260 2.31 11.17 32.16
CA ILE A 260 0.88 11.48 32.31
C ILE A 260 0.04 10.24 31.96
N HIS A 261 0.38 9.50 30.90
CA HIS A 261 -0.31 8.28 30.51
C HIS A 261 -0.27 7.18 31.59
N HIS A 262 0.80 7.07 32.38
CA HIS A 262 0.82 6.12 33.50
C HIS A 262 -0.12 6.52 34.67
N LYS A 263 -0.64 7.76 34.68
CA LYS A 263 -1.54 8.28 35.71
C LYS A 263 -3.01 8.30 35.28
N GLU A 264 -3.30 8.25 33.98
CA GLU A 264 -4.67 8.21 33.44
C GLU A 264 -4.87 6.92 32.64
N PRO A 265 -6.00 6.21 32.78
CA PRO A 265 -6.29 5.09 31.91
C PRO A 265 -6.47 5.59 30.46
N GLY A 266 -5.78 4.94 29.53
CA GLY A 266 -5.66 5.37 28.13
C GLY A 266 -7.00 5.42 27.38
N PRO A 267 -7.02 5.91 26.12
CA PRO A 267 -8.24 6.19 25.38
C PRO A 267 -9.16 4.98 25.13
N SER A 268 -8.68 3.75 25.36
CA SER A 268 -9.50 2.53 25.32
C SER A 268 -10.55 2.44 26.44
N THR A 269 -10.45 3.26 27.50
CA THR A 269 -11.44 3.28 28.59
C THR A 269 -12.37 4.50 28.57
N ARG A 270 -12.14 5.48 27.68
CA ARG A 270 -12.96 6.71 27.61
C ARG A 270 -14.22 6.58 26.76
N SER A 271 -14.41 5.48 26.03
CA SER A 271 -15.58 5.29 25.16
C SER A 271 -16.79 4.63 25.84
N GLN A 272 -16.83 4.57 27.18
CA GLN A 272 -17.98 4.01 27.92
C GLN A 272 -18.38 4.84 29.14
N THR A 273 -18.52 6.15 28.99
CA THR A 273 -19.36 6.92 29.92
C THR A 273 -19.85 8.17 29.20
N ASP A 274 -21.04 8.08 28.62
CA ASP A 274 -21.99 9.20 28.55
C ASP A 274 -23.40 8.62 28.30
N PRO A 275 -24.23 8.50 29.34
CA PRO A 275 -25.67 8.58 29.22
C PRO A 275 -26.17 9.87 29.86
N THR A 276 -26.63 10.82 29.04
CA THR A 276 -27.81 11.68 29.30
C THR A 276 -28.16 12.42 28.03
#